data_AF-A0A497JR37-F1
#
_entry.id   AF-A0A497JR37-F1
#
_cell.length_a   1.000
_cell.length_b   1.000
_cell.length_c   1.000
_cell.angle_alpha   90.00
_cell.angle_beta   90.00
_cell.angle_gamma   90.00
#
_symmetry.space_group_name_H-M   'P 1'
#
loop_
_entity.id
_entity.type
_entity.pdbx_description
1 polymer ?
#
loop_
_entity_poly.entity_id
_entity_poly.type
_entity_poly.pdbx_seq_one_letter_code
_entity_poly.pdbx_strand_id
1 'polypeptide(L)' 'MAGEKSSLRFYCRRCRKMVDVYECYREEKVFPELKPEFDVVTWCCSICHSPIVEVSKLHKEGG' A
#
# COMPACT_ATOMS: atom_id res chain seq x y z
N MET A 1 2.78 14.38 -21.87
CA MET A 1 3.15 12.98 -21.60
C MET A 1 2.29 12.50 -20.45
N ALA A 2 1.13 11.92 -20.74
CA ALA A 2 0.25 11.38 -19.71
C ALA A 2 0.79 10.00 -19.33
N GLY A 3 1.62 9.96 -18.28
CA GLY A 3 2.03 8.68 -17.69
C GLY A 3 0.76 7.93 -17.29
N GLU A 4 0.62 6.70 -17.79
CA GLU A 4 -0.43 5.78 -17.36
C GLU A 4 -0.39 5.70 -15.84
N LYS A 5 -1.33 6.37 -15.16
CA LYS A 5 -1.60 6.13 -13.75
C LYS A 5 -2.18 4.73 -13.68
N SER A 6 -1.33 3.73 -13.54
CA SER A 6 -1.74 2.36 -13.27
C SER A 6 -2.68 2.38 -12.07
N SER A 7 -3.98 2.22 -12.32
CA SER A 7 -5.00 2.15 -11.28
C SER A 7 -4.73 0.89 -10.47
N LEU A 8 -4.16 1.08 -9.27
CA LEU A 8 -3.93 -0.01 -8.33
C LEU A 8 -5.28 -0.58 -7.89
N ARG A 9 -5.40 -1.91 -7.95
CA ARG A 9 -6.63 -2.62 -7.59
C ARG A 9 -6.36 -3.68 -6.55
N PHE A 10 -7.05 -3.60 -5.42
CA PHE A 10 -6.93 -4.59 -4.34
C PHE A 10 -8.28 -5.25 -4.02
N TYR A 11 -8.22 -6.41 -3.37
CA TYR A 11 -9.41 -7.07 -2.84
C TYR A 11 -9.86 -6.39 -1.54
N CYS A 12 -11.03 -5.76 -1.55
CA CYS A 12 -11.61 -5.21 -0.34
C CYS A 12 -12.41 -6.27 0.40
N ARG A 13 -12.00 -6.63 1.63
CA ARG A 13 -12.72 -7.61 2.47
C ARG A 13 -14.13 -7.17 2.86
N ARG A 14 -14.41 -5.85 2.93
CA ARG A 14 -15.75 -5.33 3.20
C ARG A 14 -16.65 -5.37 1.97
N CYS A 15 -16.15 -4.96 0.80
CA CYS A 15 -16.93 -4.99 -0.45
C CYS A 15 -16.96 -6.38 -1.12
N ARG A 16 -16.11 -7.30 -0.66
CA ARG A 16 -15.93 -8.67 -1.18
C ARG A 16 -15.63 -8.74 -2.68
N LYS A 17 -14.96 -7.72 -3.22
CA LYS A 17 -14.61 -7.61 -4.64
C LYS A 17 -13.30 -6.84 -4.85
N MET A 18 -12.72 -6.98 -6.04
CA MET A 18 -11.61 -6.14 -6.49
C MET A 18 -12.10 -4.71 -6.72
N VAL A 19 -11.42 -3.74 -6.13
CA VAL A 19 -11.75 -2.31 -6.18
C VAL A 19 -10.51 -1.50 -6.50
N ASP A 20 -10.69 -0.33 -7.10
CA ASP A 20 -9.63 0.66 -7.16
C ASP A 20 -9.32 1.15 -5.75
N VAL A 21 -8.04 1.44 -5.50
CA VAL A 21 -7.58 1.98 -4.23
C VAL A 21 -6.93 3.34 -4.41
N TYR A 22 -6.91 4.10 -3.32
CA TYR A 22 -6.17 5.35 -3.23
C TYR A 22 -5.29 5.32 -1.97
N GLU A 23 -4.19 6.05 -2.02
CA GLU A 23 -3.34 6.26 -0.85
C GLU A 23 -4.08 7.16 0.13
N CYS A 24 -4.44 6.63 1.29
CA CYS A 24 -5.15 7.39 2.31
C CYS A 24 -4.23 7.91 3.42
N TYR A 25 -3.09 7.27 3.62
CA TYR A 25 -2.07 7.74 4.56
C TYR A 25 -0.70 7.23 4.14
N ARG A 26 0.32 8.05 4.34
CA ARG A 26 1.72 7.66 4.20
C ARG A 26 2.48 8.19 5.39
N GLU A 27 3.22 7.29 6.02
CA GLU A 27 4.19 7.62 7.04
C GLU A 27 5.58 7.38 6.46
N GLU A 28 6.34 8.46 6.36
CA GLU A 28 7.70 8.41 5.81
C GLU A 28 8.68 8.15 6.94
N LYS A 29 9.74 7.39 6.65
CA LYS A 29 10.86 7.19 7.59
C LYS A 29 10.42 6.69 8.97
N VAL A 30 9.55 5.67 9.01
CA VAL A 30 9.00 5.14 10.27
C VAL A 30 10.09 4.57 11.18
N PHE A 31 11.20 4.08 10.61
CA PHE A 31 12.37 3.64 11.36
C PHE A 31 13.67 4.12 10.70
N PRO A 32 14.02 5.41 10.84
CA PRO A 32 15.18 6.00 10.17
C PRO A 32 16.51 5.48 10.73
N GLU A 33 16.51 4.96 11.97
CA GLU A 33 17.70 4.48 12.66
C GLU A 33 18.12 3.07 12.22
N LEU A 34 17.21 2.27 11.66
CA LEU A 34 17.46 0.90 11.20
C LEU A 34 17.38 0.85 9.67
N LYS A 35 18.52 0.71 8.99
CA LYS A 35 18.54 0.50 7.54
C LYS A 35 17.96 -0.89 7.20
N PRO A 36 17.18 -1.04 6.11
CA PRO A 36 16.81 -0.01 5.14
C PRO A 36 15.68 0.92 5.61
N GLU A 37 15.71 2.16 5.17
CA GLU A 37 14.57 3.08 5.32
C GLU A 37 13.34 2.49 4.61
N PHE A 38 12.20 2.49 5.30
CA PHE A 38 10.94 2.09 4.70
C PHE A 38 9.82 3.07 5.07
N ASP A 39 9.00 3.37 4.07
CA ASP A 39 7.77 4.13 4.23
C ASP A 39 6.61 3.17 4.42
N VAL A 40 5.65 3.56 5.25
CA VAL A 40 4.40 2.82 5.44
C VAL A 40 3.30 3.54 4.68
N VAL A 41 2.82 2.92 3.60
CA VAL A 41 1.69 3.42 2.81
C VAL A 41 0.43 2.64 3.14
N THR A 42 -0.62 3.34 3.57
CA THR A 42 -1.95 2.76 3.77
C THR A 42 -2.81 3.04 2.54
N TRP A 43 -3.30 1.97 1.93
CA TRP A 43 -4.24 2.03 0.82
C TRP A 43 -5.66 1.88 1.33
N CYS A 44 -6.60 2.64 0.77
CA CYS A 44 -8.01 2.57 1.12
C CYS A 44 -8.88 2.22 -0.08
N CYS A 45 -9.94 1.46 0.19
CA CYS A 45 -10.97 1.14 -0.80
C CYS A 45 -11.65 2.41 -1.31
N SER A 46 -11.72 2.62 -2.62
CA SER A 46 -12.45 3.75 -3.23
C SER A 46 -13.97 3.76 -2.97
N ILE A 47 -14.55 2.61 -2.60
CA ILE A 47 -16.00 2.46 -2.43
C ILE A 47 -16.43 2.61 -0.96
N CYS A 48 -15.75 1.91 -0.05
CA CYS A 48 -16.14 1.88 1.37
C CYS A 48 -15.13 2.58 2.29
N HIS A 49 -14.09 3.20 1.72
CA HIS A 49 -13.04 3.97 2.42
C HIS A 49 -12.31 3.21 3.53
N SER A 50 -12.50 1.90 3.61
CA SER A 50 -11.85 1.06 4.61
C SER A 50 -10.42 0.76 4.19
N PRO A 51 -9.46 0.78 5.14
CA PRO A 51 -8.07 0.48 4.85
C PRO A 51 -7.93 -0.96 4.36
N ILE A 52 -7.10 -1.13 3.34
CA ILE A 52 -6.66 -2.41 2.79
C ILE A 52 -5.16 -2.49 3.09
N VAL A 53 -4.82 -3.31 4.08
CA VAL A 53 -3.43 -3.50 4.50
C VAL A 53 -2.83 -4.64 3.69
N GLU A 54 -1.84 -4.34 2.85
CA GLU A 54 -0.95 -5.33 2.24
C GLU A 54 0.40 -5.27 2.96
N VAL A 55 0.75 -6.32 3.70
CA VAL A 55 2.06 -6.44 4.34
C VAL A 55 3.00 -7.15 3.37
N SER A 56 3.82 -6.39 2.65
CA SER A 56 4.87 -6.95 1.81
C SER A 56 5.96 -7.52 2.72
N LYS A 57 6.03 -8.86 2.85
CA LYS A 57 7.16 -9.52 3.51
C LYS A 57 8.44 -9.23 2.73
N LEU A 58 9.39 -8.54 3.35
CA LEU A 58 10.75 -8.43 2.82
C LEU A 58 11.47 -9.77 3.04
N HIS A 59 11.63 -10.58 1.98
CA HIS A 59 12.58 -11.68 2.01
C HIS A 59 13.99 -11.09 1.87
N LYS A 60 14.81 -11.24 2.91
CA LYS A 60 16.27 -11.16 2.75
C LYS A 60 16.72 -12.45 2.08
N GLU A 61 17.13 -12.38 0.81
CA GLU A 61 18.16 -13.27 0.29
C GLU A 61 19.53 -12.60 0.51
N GLY A 62 20.47 -13.34 1.11
CA GLY A 62 21.90 -13.05 1.03
C GLY A 62 22.62 -12.90 2.37
N GLY A 63 23.26 -14.00 2.80
CA GLY A 63 24.17 -14.13 3.93
C GLY A 63 24.29 -15.58 4.35
#